data_AF-A0A936WL42-F1
#
_entry.id   AF-A0A936WL42-F1
#
_cell.length_a   1.000
_cell.length_b   1.000
_cell.length_c   1.000
_cell.angle_alpha   90.00
_cell.angle_beta   90.00
_cell.angle_gamma   90.00
#
_symmetry.space_group_name_H-M   'P 1'
#
loop_
_entity.id
_entity.type
_entity.pdbx_description
1 polymer ?
#
loop_
_entity_poly.entity_id
_entity_poly.type
_entity_poly.pdbx_seq_one_letter_code
_entity_poly.pdbx_strand_id
1 'polypeptide(L)'
;MKRSITAITLVLLCSVASWAQNIASVANGLYYMPTTWDCFCIPNQTMNITINHQVTLNNNLGLVSGSITINAPGALVQDAVPRSMLMTGGIFSNSGTFGMDRMAVQGGTFTNQGTAQIRAYSNEATFMNTGTISGTDTLFNMGDYTNSGDLVHAVIYTGQTFTNQGTGTVTGVDSLYNAGTLTNGPSAFIEADSLYNAGELTNDGTMDHVAFTNAGTYTNHGLVLFNDMINLAGVFHNHGSLTGMGSMTNAEDFFNHPDGTVTLAVSFLNAPLPVPPSPTAIFTNDGTVTIGDSWYNFDLVTGDTTGYWSVQDSSVNAGSMTGTFQFCDLTPLQLGFPVVDYNVGTVAPTVRFCQLMTFVGVAEKDILHVFPNPATDLVTVQLPTVSGTSTVIITDVTGKQVIVPAVRTSGSERLTIDLGGLVQGTYLLELRTEGERYRTVVVKQ
;
A
#
# COMPACT_ATOMS: atom_id res chain seq x y z
N MET A 1 -59.55 38.71 -64.94
CA MET A 1 -58.86 37.40 -64.80
C MET A 1 -57.37 37.64 -64.63
N LYS A 2 -56.86 37.55 -63.40
CA LYS A 2 -55.42 37.39 -63.10
C LYS A 2 -55.36 36.23 -62.11
N ARG A 3 -54.79 35.10 -62.51
CA ARG A 3 -54.57 33.93 -61.63
C ARG A 3 -53.12 33.95 -61.19
N SER A 4 -52.92 34.25 -59.90
CA SER A 4 -51.65 34.06 -59.21
C SER A 4 -51.33 32.58 -59.11
N ILE A 5 -50.12 32.18 -59.50
CA ILE A 5 -49.54 30.88 -59.18
C ILE A 5 -48.44 31.14 -58.16
N THR A 6 -48.75 30.88 -56.89
CA THR A 6 -47.80 30.91 -55.79
C THR A 6 -47.16 29.53 -55.74
N ALA A 7 -45.87 29.42 -56.08
CA ALA A 7 -45.11 28.20 -55.92
C ALA A 7 -44.73 28.06 -54.43
N ILE A 8 -45.31 27.06 -53.75
CA ILE A 8 -44.90 26.65 -52.41
C ILE A 8 -43.71 25.71 -52.57
N THR A 9 -42.51 26.20 -52.26
CA THR A 9 -41.31 25.38 -52.18
C THR A 9 -41.23 24.77 -50.78
N LEU A 10 -41.65 23.51 -50.65
CA LEU A 10 -41.43 22.70 -49.46
C LEU A 10 -40.00 22.14 -49.52
N VAL A 11 -39.04 22.81 -48.89
CA VAL A 11 -37.69 22.25 -48.69
C VAL A 11 -37.66 21.57 -47.32
N LEU A 12 -37.55 20.24 -47.40
CA LEU A 12 -37.38 19.31 -46.29
C LEU A 12 -36.14 19.70 -45.47
N LEU A 13 -36.34 20.12 -44.22
CA LEU A 13 -35.28 20.20 -43.22
C LEU A 13 -34.87 18.77 -42.85
N CYS A 14 -33.94 18.19 -43.60
CA CYS A 14 -33.19 17.03 -43.15
C CYS A 14 -32.30 17.47 -41.98
N SER A 15 -32.72 17.19 -40.76
CA SER A 15 -31.82 17.13 -39.61
C SER A 15 -30.79 16.03 -39.87
N VAL A 16 -29.62 16.41 -40.36
CA VAL A 16 -28.45 15.54 -40.31
C VAL A 16 -28.07 15.38 -38.84
N ALA A 17 -28.64 14.36 -38.19
CA ALA A 17 -28.02 13.81 -37.01
C ALA A 17 -26.61 13.38 -37.44
N SER A 18 -25.59 14.09 -36.97
CA SER A 18 -24.18 13.75 -37.20
C SER A 18 -23.87 12.51 -36.36
N TRP A 19 -24.24 11.34 -36.87
CA TRP A 19 -23.82 10.09 -36.26
C TRP A 19 -22.31 9.97 -36.39
N ALA A 20 -21.61 9.77 -35.27
CA ALA A 20 -20.18 9.47 -35.29
C ALA A 20 -19.95 8.24 -36.19
N GLN A 21 -19.09 8.39 -37.19
CA GLN A 21 -18.80 7.29 -38.12
C GLN A 21 -18.02 6.20 -37.39
N ASN A 22 -18.45 4.95 -37.53
CA ASN A 22 -17.73 3.79 -37.01
C ASN A 22 -16.73 3.31 -38.07
N ILE A 23 -15.47 3.12 -37.69
CA ILE A 23 -14.41 2.57 -38.54
C ILE A 23 -13.61 1.53 -37.77
N ALA A 24 -13.04 0.57 -38.48
CA ALA A 24 -12.21 -0.48 -37.88
C ALA A 24 -10.90 -0.69 -38.65
N SER A 25 -9.82 -0.98 -37.92
CA SER A 25 -8.55 -1.36 -38.54
C SER A 25 -8.70 -2.72 -39.24
N VAL A 26 -8.27 -2.85 -40.49
CA VAL A 26 -8.33 -4.10 -41.29
C VAL A 26 -6.97 -4.77 -41.49
N ALA A 27 -5.88 -4.08 -41.15
CA ALA A 27 -4.53 -4.59 -41.23
C ALA A 27 -3.61 -3.83 -40.25
N ASN A 28 -2.41 -4.37 -40.04
CA ASN A 28 -1.34 -3.60 -39.40
C ASN A 28 -0.98 -2.40 -40.30
N GLY A 29 -0.67 -1.25 -39.69
CA GLY A 29 -0.34 -0.07 -40.46
C GLY A 29 -0.22 1.21 -39.65
N LEU A 30 -0.01 2.33 -40.33
CA LEU A 30 0.02 3.64 -39.69
C LEU A 30 -1.41 4.14 -39.44
N TYR A 31 -1.62 4.83 -38.33
CA TYR A 31 -2.92 5.37 -37.94
C TYR A 31 -3.51 6.30 -39.00
N TYR A 32 -2.68 7.14 -39.64
CA TYR A 32 -3.13 8.11 -40.65
C TYR A 32 -3.09 7.59 -42.09
N MET A 33 -2.97 6.27 -42.30
CA MET A 33 -2.98 5.67 -43.64
C MET A 33 -4.38 5.13 -43.99
N PRO A 34 -5.00 5.56 -45.11
CA PRO A 34 -6.32 5.08 -45.53
C PRO A 34 -6.44 3.56 -45.64
N THR A 35 -5.38 2.88 -46.07
CA THR A 35 -5.33 1.42 -46.22
C THR A 35 -5.38 0.65 -44.90
N THR A 36 -5.17 1.30 -43.76
CA THR A 36 -5.27 0.68 -42.43
C THR A 36 -6.74 0.45 -42.04
N TRP A 37 -7.69 1.17 -42.65
CA TRP A 37 -9.09 1.25 -42.20
C TRP A 37 -10.08 0.70 -43.23
N ASP A 38 -11.15 0.07 -42.75
CA ASP A 38 -12.23 -0.51 -43.57
C ASP A 38 -12.95 0.51 -44.47
N CYS A 39 -13.03 1.76 -44.04
CA CYS A 39 -13.61 2.87 -44.79
C CYS A 39 -12.73 3.39 -45.93
N PHE A 40 -11.47 2.94 -46.03
CA PHE A 40 -10.45 3.56 -46.88
C PHE A 40 -10.31 5.07 -46.64
N CYS A 41 -10.34 5.48 -45.36
CA CYS A 41 -10.38 6.87 -44.93
C CYS A 41 -9.33 7.15 -43.83
N ILE A 42 -9.10 8.44 -43.53
CA ILE A 42 -8.22 8.85 -42.44
C ILE A 42 -9.07 9.11 -41.20
N PRO A 43 -8.78 8.46 -40.05
CA PRO A 43 -9.51 8.71 -38.81
C PRO A 43 -9.42 10.17 -38.38
N ASN A 44 -10.51 10.69 -37.83
CA ASN A 44 -10.53 12.01 -37.22
C ASN A 44 -10.93 11.93 -35.74
N GLN A 45 -10.88 13.07 -35.04
CA GLN A 45 -11.01 13.16 -33.58
C GLN A 45 -12.45 13.00 -33.04
N THR A 46 -13.44 12.73 -33.90
CA THR A 46 -14.87 12.59 -33.52
C THR A 46 -15.49 11.25 -33.92
N MET A 47 -14.70 10.37 -34.57
CA MET A 47 -15.13 9.06 -35.02
C MET A 47 -15.15 8.03 -33.89
N ASN A 48 -15.86 6.92 -34.11
CA ASN A 48 -15.78 5.71 -33.29
C ASN A 48 -14.83 4.73 -33.97
N ILE A 49 -13.66 4.52 -33.37
CA ILE A 49 -12.52 3.84 -33.97
C ILE A 49 -12.29 2.54 -33.22
N THR A 50 -12.34 1.41 -33.93
CA THR A 50 -12.01 0.08 -33.38
C THR A 50 -10.68 -0.40 -33.92
N ILE A 51 -9.76 -0.73 -33.03
CA ILE A 51 -8.41 -1.21 -33.34
C ILE A 51 -8.33 -2.69 -32.97
N ASN A 52 -8.24 -3.54 -34.00
CA ASN A 52 -8.10 -5.00 -33.90
C ASN A 52 -6.72 -5.50 -34.33
N HIS A 53 -5.89 -4.62 -34.91
CA HIS A 53 -4.57 -4.90 -35.47
C HIS A 53 -3.50 -4.04 -34.79
N GLN A 54 -2.22 -4.22 -35.17
CA GLN A 54 -1.14 -3.35 -34.70
C GLN A 54 -1.12 -2.05 -35.51
N VAL A 55 -1.57 -0.98 -34.89
CA VAL A 55 -1.62 0.37 -35.47
C VAL A 55 -0.54 1.24 -34.84
N THR A 56 0.28 1.88 -35.69
CA THR A 56 1.37 2.75 -35.25
C THR A 56 1.02 4.23 -35.46
N LEU A 57 1.21 5.05 -34.43
CA LEU A 57 1.08 6.51 -34.48
C LEU A 57 2.38 7.14 -34.97
N ASN A 58 2.32 7.79 -36.13
CA ASN A 58 3.38 8.62 -36.67
C ASN A 58 3.10 10.13 -36.54
N ASN A 59 2.04 10.50 -35.82
CA ASN A 59 1.70 11.87 -35.45
C ASN A 59 0.93 11.86 -34.11
N ASN A 60 0.80 13.02 -33.48
CA ASN A 60 0.07 13.18 -32.23
C ASN A 60 -1.43 12.91 -32.41
N LEU A 61 -2.04 12.33 -31.38
CA LEU A 61 -3.44 11.91 -31.39
C LEU A 61 -4.32 12.89 -30.62
N GLY A 62 -5.51 13.15 -31.14
CA GLY A 62 -6.54 13.91 -30.44
C GLY A 62 -7.86 13.12 -30.39
N LEU A 63 -8.57 13.21 -29.27
CA LEU A 63 -9.93 12.69 -29.11
C LEU A 63 -10.80 13.78 -28.49
N VAL A 64 -11.76 14.29 -29.26
CA VAL A 64 -12.68 15.37 -28.84
C VAL A 64 -14.06 14.80 -28.52
N SER A 65 -14.53 13.86 -29.33
CA SER A 65 -15.76 13.10 -29.13
C SER A 65 -15.65 11.74 -29.82
N GLY A 66 -16.72 10.93 -29.78
CA GLY A 66 -16.66 9.57 -30.31
C GLY A 66 -15.88 8.64 -29.38
N SER A 67 -15.18 7.66 -29.95
CA SER A 67 -14.48 6.65 -29.15
C SER A 67 -13.26 6.06 -29.85
N ILE A 68 -12.29 5.61 -29.05
CA ILE A 68 -11.22 4.70 -29.49
C ILE A 68 -11.31 3.44 -28.63
N THR A 69 -11.49 2.30 -29.28
CA THR A 69 -11.53 0.99 -28.64
C THR A 69 -10.41 0.12 -29.20
N ILE A 70 -9.48 -0.31 -28.35
CA ILE A 70 -8.42 -1.27 -28.69
C ILE A 70 -8.85 -2.63 -28.15
N ASN A 71 -9.24 -3.54 -29.04
CA ASN A 71 -9.57 -4.91 -28.68
C ASN A 71 -8.29 -5.75 -28.55
N ALA A 72 -8.27 -6.77 -27.71
CA ALA A 72 -7.20 -7.76 -27.74
C ALA A 72 -7.31 -8.62 -29.02
N PRO A 73 -6.21 -8.92 -29.75
CA PRO A 73 -4.79 -8.60 -29.44
C PRO A 73 -4.27 -7.32 -30.13
N GLY A 74 -5.16 -6.43 -30.57
CA GLY A 74 -4.82 -5.16 -31.23
C GLY A 74 -3.96 -4.23 -30.36
N ALA A 75 -3.29 -3.29 -31.04
CA ALA A 75 -2.38 -2.37 -30.39
C ALA A 75 -2.42 -0.98 -31.03
N LEU A 76 -2.30 0.06 -30.20
CA LEU A 76 -2.06 1.44 -30.62
C LEU A 76 -0.79 1.95 -29.96
N VAL A 77 0.29 2.05 -30.73
CA VAL A 77 1.62 2.39 -30.21
C VAL A 77 2.26 3.50 -31.01
N GLN A 78 3.11 4.31 -30.38
CA GLN A 78 3.95 5.28 -31.07
C GLN A 78 5.02 4.61 -31.96
N ASP A 79 5.48 5.36 -32.97
CA ASP A 79 6.71 5.03 -33.70
C ASP A 79 7.96 5.36 -32.87
N ALA A 80 9.14 5.39 -33.52
CA ALA A 80 10.40 5.67 -32.84
C ALA A 80 10.53 7.13 -32.32
N VAL A 81 9.53 7.98 -32.55
CA VAL A 81 9.49 9.36 -32.08
C VAL A 81 8.44 9.48 -30.98
N PRO A 82 8.75 10.14 -29.85
CA PRO A 82 7.77 10.40 -28.79
C PRO A 82 6.48 11.05 -29.33
N ARG A 83 5.34 10.42 -29.06
CA ARG A 83 4.01 10.92 -29.44
C ARG A 83 3.19 11.33 -28.22
N SER A 84 2.34 12.33 -28.45
CA SER A 84 1.42 12.83 -27.44
C SER A 84 -0.03 12.57 -27.82
N MET A 85 -0.86 12.33 -26.82
CA MET A 85 -2.31 12.27 -26.94
C MET A 85 -2.98 13.34 -26.09
N LEU A 86 -3.97 14.03 -26.67
CA LEU A 86 -4.89 14.90 -25.93
C LEU A 86 -6.32 14.37 -26.08
N MET A 87 -6.98 14.16 -24.95
CA MET A 87 -8.38 13.77 -24.90
C MET A 87 -9.17 14.87 -24.17
N THR A 88 -10.08 15.55 -24.86
CA THR A 88 -10.96 16.59 -24.28
C THR A 88 -12.41 16.12 -24.13
N GLY A 89 -12.71 14.90 -24.59
CA GLY A 89 -14.02 14.26 -24.48
C GLY A 89 -13.99 12.86 -25.10
N GLY A 90 -15.17 12.23 -25.21
CA GLY A 90 -15.30 10.87 -25.79
C GLY A 90 -14.93 9.74 -24.82
N ILE A 91 -14.75 8.55 -25.37
CA ILE A 91 -14.44 7.32 -24.63
C ILE A 91 -13.19 6.67 -25.19
N PHE A 92 -12.21 6.39 -24.33
CA PHE A 92 -11.05 5.58 -24.69
C PHE A 92 -11.10 4.27 -23.89
N SER A 93 -11.08 3.13 -24.59
CA SER A 93 -11.09 1.80 -23.98
C SER A 93 -9.95 0.96 -24.53
N ASN A 94 -9.04 0.54 -23.65
CA ASN A 94 -7.94 -0.35 -24.00
C ASN A 94 -8.10 -1.73 -23.36
N SER A 95 -8.35 -2.76 -24.17
CA SER A 95 -8.22 -4.17 -23.79
C SER A 95 -7.00 -4.86 -24.41
N GLY A 96 -6.26 -4.17 -25.28
CA GLY A 96 -5.06 -4.65 -25.95
C GLY A 96 -3.80 -3.96 -25.42
N THR A 97 -2.94 -3.49 -26.33
CA THR A 97 -1.74 -2.73 -25.99
C THR A 97 -1.85 -1.26 -26.38
N PHE A 98 -1.56 -0.36 -25.44
CA PHE A 98 -1.47 1.07 -25.68
C PHE A 98 -0.09 1.60 -25.31
N GLY A 99 0.50 2.44 -26.15
CA GLY A 99 1.84 3.00 -25.93
C GLY A 99 1.94 4.46 -26.35
N MET A 100 2.30 5.35 -25.42
CA MET A 100 2.39 6.79 -25.64
C MET A 100 3.51 7.43 -24.80
N ASP A 101 4.16 8.48 -25.28
CA ASP A 101 5.09 9.26 -24.44
C ASP A 101 4.31 10.13 -23.45
N ARG A 102 3.38 10.95 -23.95
CA ARG A 102 2.59 11.87 -23.11
C ARG A 102 1.11 11.74 -23.37
N MET A 103 0.31 11.84 -22.31
CA MET A 103 -1.13 11.88 -22.46
C MET A 103 -1.74 12.92 -21.52
N ALA A 104 -2.74 13.66 -22.00
CA ALA A 104 -3.58 14.51 -21.18
C ALA A 104 -5.04 14.11 -21.38
N VAL A 105 -5.72 13.74 -20.30
CA VAL A 105 -7.15 13.40 -20.28
C VAL A 105 -7.89 14.54 -19.58
N GLN A 106 -8.34 15.51 -20.36
CA GLN A 106 -9.04 16.72 -19.89
C GLN A 106 -10.57 16.57 -19.86
N GLY A 107 -11.11 15.52 -20.47
CA GLY A 107 -12.53 15.23 -20.47
C GLY A 107 -12.83 13.84 -21.01
N GLY A 108 -14.05 13.35 -20.76
CA GLY A 108 -14.48 12.01 -21.17
C GLY A 108 -14.07 10.92 -20.18
N THR A 109 -13.98 9.68 -20.67
CA THR A 109 -13.63 8.51 -19.85
C THR A 109 -12.51 7.70 -20.47
N PHE A 110 -11.42 7.49 -19.73
CA PHE A 110 -10.33 6.60 -20.10
C PHE A 110 -10.42 5.31 -19.30
N THR A 111 -10.41 4.15 -19.96
CA THR A 111 -10.41 2.83 -19.34
C THR A 111 -9.27 1.98 -19.87
N ASN A 112 -8.46 1.42 -18.97
CA ASN A 112 -7.44 0.43 -19.29
C ASN A 112 -7.75 -0.91 -18.60
N GLN A 113 -8.00 -1.94 -19.40
CA GLN A 113 -8.13 -3.34 -18.98
C GLN A 113 -6.98 -4.21 -19.51
N GLY A 114 -6.26 -3.73 -20.52
CA GLY A 114 -5.08 -4.37 -21.10
C GLY A 114 -3.78 -3.81 -20.53
N THR A 115 -2.78 -3.66 -21.39
CA THR A 115 -1.47 -3.09 -21.04
C THR A 115 -1.33 -1.70 -21.63
N ALA A 116 -0.95 -0.73 -20.80
CA ALA A 116 -0.63 0.63 -21.23
C ALA A 116 0.76 1.03 -20.75
N GLN A 117 1.59 1.48 -21.70
CA GLN A 117 2.89 2.10 -21.43
C GLN A 117 2.78 3.60 -21.69
N ILE A 118 2.82 4.40 -20.64
CA ILE A 118 2.63 5.84 -20.73
C ILE A 118 3.74 6.50 -19.91
N ARG A 119 4.66 7.23 -20.56
CA ARG A 119 5.81 7.79 -19.83
C ARG A 119 5.37 8.79 -18.77
N ALA A 120 4.52 9.74 -19.14
CA ALA A 120 3.92 10.71 -18.24
C ALA A 120 2.49 11.06 -18.67
N TYR A 121 1.58 11.26 -17.73
CA TYR A 121 0.23 11.70 -18.08
C TYR A 121 -0.47 12.53 -17.01
N SER A 122 -1.38 13.39 -17.47
CA SER A 122 -2.30 14.13 -16.63
C SER A 122 -3.73 13.63 -16.79
N ASN A 123 -4.46 13.60 -15.68
CA ASN A 123 -5.88 13.30 -15.62
C ASN A 123 -6.64 14.46 -14.98
N GLU A 124 -7.66 14.99 -15.66
CA GLU A 124 -8.63 15.96 -15.14
C GLU A 124 -10.07 15.42 -15.31
N ALA A 125 -10.23 14.12 -15.62
CA ALA A 125 -11.51 13.48 -15.92
C ALA A 125 -11.62 12.11 -15.22
N THR A 126 -12.50 11.23 -15.72
CA THR A 126 -12.64 9.86 -15.20
C THR A 126 -11.60 8.94 -15.83
N PHE A 127 -10.79 8.33 -14.97
CA PHE A 127 -9.73 7.41 -15.36
C PHE A 127 -9.84 6.10 -14.57
N MET A 128 -9.94 4.98 -15.28
CA MET A 128 -10.09 3.65 -14.68
C MET A 128 -9.01 2.71 -15.18
N ASN A 129 -8.33 2.04 -14.24
CA ASN A 129 -7.37 0.98 -14.52
C ASN A 129 -7.79 -0.32 -13.83
N THR A 130 -8.05 -1.36 -14.62
CA THR A 130 -8.21 -2.75 -14.17
C THR A 130 -7.13 -3.67 -14.76
N GLY A 131 -6.31 -3.15 -15.69
CA GLY A 131 -5.17 -3.86 -16.28
C GLY A 131 -3.85 -3.35 -15.72
N THR A 132 -2.83 -3.26 -16.56
CA THR A 132 -1.51 -2.74 -16.18
C THR A 132 -1.25 -1.40 -16.83
N ILE A 133 -0.86 -0.41 -16.03
CA ILE A 133 -0.28 0.85 -16.49
C ILE A 133 1.13 0.95 -15.92
N SER A 134 2.11 1.05 -16.81
CA SER A 134 3.50 1.30 -16.43
C SER A 134 3.98 2.59 -17.08
N GLY A 135 4.63 3.43 -16.30
CA GLY A 135 5.31 4.63 -16.75
C GLY A 135 6.60 4.83 -15.99
N THR A 136 7.44 5.73 -16.49
CA THR A 136 8.79 5.95 -15.93
C THR A 136 8.95 7.32 -15.30
N ASP A 137 7.93 8.15 -15.34
CA ASP A 137 8.00 9.54 -14.90
C ASP A 137 6.76 9.86 -14.04
N THR A 138 5.88 10.75 -14.50
CA THR A 138 4.90 11.39 -13.63
C THR A 138 3.45 11.05 -14.00
N LEU A 139 2.66 10.68 -13.00
CA LEU A 139 1.19 10.75 -12.99
C LEU A 139 0.76 12.02 -12.25
N PHE A 140 0.05 12.92 -12.95
CA PHE A 140 -0.57 14.10 -12.36
C PHE A 140 -2.10 13.97 -12.39
N ASN A 141 -2.70 13.69 -11.24
CA ASN A 141 -4.14 13.50 -11.12
C ASN A 141 -4.84 14.72 -10.50
N MET A 142 -5.75 15.32 -11.26
CA MET A 142 -6.69 16.37 -10.90
C MET A 142 -8.14 15.99 -11.29
N GLY A 143 -8.39 14.71 -11.53
CA GLY A 143 -9.71 14.14 -11.80
C GLY A 143 -9.99 12.96 -10.88
N ASP A 144 -10.94 12.10 -11.28
CA ASP A 144 -11.26 10.87 -10.56
C ASP A 144 -10.44 9.72 -11.14
N TYR A 145 -9.53 9.17 -10.34
CA TYR A 145 -8.70 8.03 -10.70
C TYR A 145 -9.09 6.81 -9.87
N THR A 146 -9.46 5.71 -10.53
CA THR A 146 -9.73 4.42 -9.89
C THR A 146 -8.76 3.36 -10.39
N ASN A 147 -7.95 2.83 -9.49
CA ASN A 147 -7.06 1.70 -9.74
C ASN A 147 -7.61 0.43 -9.10
N SER A 148 -7.65 -0.65 -9.87
CA SER A 148 -7.97 -2.02 -9.42
C SER A 148 -7.09 -3.09 -10.09
N GLY A 149 -6.14 -2.65 -10.92
CA GLY A 149 -5.07 -3.48 -11.49
C GLY A 149 -3.71 -2.96 -11.03
N ASP A 150 -2.70 -3.05 -11.90
CA ASP A 150 -1.34 -2.64 -11.57
C ASP A 150 -1.03 -1.23 -12.09
N LEU A 151 -0.56 -0.38 -11.19
CA LEU A 151 -0.03 0.94 -11.51
C LEU A 151 1.43 1.03 -11.07
N VAL A 152 2.33 1.21 -12.02
CA VAL A 152 3.77 1.36 -11.77
C VAL A 152 4.23 2.70 -12.30
N HIS A 153 4.59 3.64 -11.44
CA HIS A 153 5.01 5.00 -11.81
C HIS A 153 6.00 5.56 -10.80
N ALA A 154 6.96 6.37 -11.24
CA ALA A 154 7.96 6.96 -10.36
C ALA A 154 7.39 8.08 -9.48
N VAL A 155 6.57 8.97 -10.05
CA VAL A 155 6.01 10.11 -9.31
C VAL A 155 4.51 10.13 -9.46
N ILE A 156 3.79 10.24 -8.35
CA ILE A 156 2.34 10.40 -8.32
C ILE A 156 2.00 11.68 -7.56
N TYR A 157 1.32 12.59 -8.23
CA TYR A 157 0.62 13.70 -7.60
C TYR A 157 -0.88 13.48 -7.73
N THR A 158 -1.62 13.57 -6.63
CA THR A 158 -3.08 13.60 -6.66
C THR A 158 -3.61 14.82 -5.92
N GLY A 159 -4.30 15.71 -6.62
CA GLY A 159 -4.99 16.88 -6.07
C GLY A 159 -6.51 16.72 -6.02
N GLN A 160 -7.04 15.57 -6.44
CA GLN A 160 -8.45 15.18 -6.36
C GLN A 160 -8.55 13.73 -5.87
N THR A 161 -9.57 12.98 -6.30
CA THR A 161 -9.82 11.60 -5.88
C THR A 161 -8.84 10.62 -6.54
N PHE A 162 -8.13 9.85 -5.72
CA PHE A 162 -7.39 8.66 -6.13
C PHE A 162 -7.82 7.48 -5.26
N THR A 163 -8.49 6.50 -5.87
CA THR A 163 -8.98 5.30 -5.19
C THR A 163 -8.22 4.08 -5.71
N ASN A 164 -7.41 3.47 -4.86
CA ASN A 164 -6.84 2.15 -5.06
C ASN A 164 -7.74 1.12 -4.37
N GLN A 165 -8.32 0.18 -5.11
CA GLN A 165 -9.35 -0.73 -4.57
C GLN A 165 -9.26 -2.14 -5.16
N GLY A 166 -10.01 -3.07 -4.57
CA GLY A 166 -9.96 -4.47 -4.98
C GLY A 166 -8.54 -5.02 -4.77
N THR A 167 -7.97 -5.63 -5.81
CA THR A 167 -6.59 -6.12 -5.84
C THR A 167 -5.60 -5.10 -6.42
N GLY A 168 -5.96 -3.81 -6.45
CA GLY A 168 -5.14 -2.78 -7.04
C GLY A 168 -3.78 -2.65 -6.36
N THR A 169 -2.72 -2.59 -7.17
CA THR A 169 -1.35 -2.36 -6.72
C THR A 169 -0.84 -1.02 -7.25
N VAL A 170 -0.16 -0.27 -6.40
CA VAL A 170 0.61 0.92 -6.77
C VAL A 170 2.03 0.69 -6.29
N THR A 171 2.99 0.61 -7.21
CA THR A 171 4.39 0.23 -6.89
C THR A 171 5.40 1.02 -7.69
N GLY A 172 6.67 0.95 -7.29
CA GLY A 172 7.76 1.65 -7.96
C GLY A 172 7.69 3.18 -7.85
N VAL A 173 6.92 3.68 -6.87
CA VAL A 173 6.75 5.11 -6.61
C VAL A 173 7.94 5.60 -5.77
N ASP A 174 8.71 6.51 -6.33
CA ASP A 174 9.73 7.29 -5.62
C ASP A 174 9.03 8.35 -4.74
N SER A 175 8.12 9.13 -5.31
CA SER A 175 7.43 10.19 -4.58
C SER A 175 5.92 10.19 -4.82
N LEU A 176 5.15 10.05 -3.74
CA LEU A 176 3.71 10.20 -3.72
C LEU A 176 3.32 11.47 -2.95
N TYR A 177 2.66 12.40 -3.64
CA TYR A 177 2.10 13.60 -3.04
C TYR A 177 0.57 13.58 -3.12
N ASN A 178 -0.09 13.55 -1.96
CA ASN A 178 -1.53 13.67 -1.85
C ASN A 178 -1.94 15.06 -1.37
N ALA A 179 -2.63 15.83 -2.19
CA ALA A 179 -3.32 17.07 -1.83
C ALA A 179 -4.85 16.96 -1.91
N GLY A 180 -5.37 15.84 -2.41
CA GLY A 180 -6.80 15.58 -2.56
C GLY A 180 -7.27 14.51 -1.58
N THR A 181 -8.06 13.57 -2.09
CA THR A 181 -8.54 12.40 -1.34
C THR A 181 -7.88 11.15 -1.89
N LEU A 182 -7.10 10.47 -1.07
CA LEU A 182 -6.48 9.18 -1.39
C LEU A 182 -7.11 8.07 -0.55
N THR A 183 -7.60 7.03 -1.20
CA THR A 183 -8.15 5.84 -0.52
C THR A 183 -7.43 4.59 -0.99
N ASN A 184 -6.93 3.81 -0.04
CA ASN A 184 -6.39 2.48 -0.27
C ASN A 184 -7.29 1.44 0.39
N GLY A 185 -8.05 0.70 -0.43
CA GLY A 185 -9.08 -0.21 0.04
C GLY A 185 -8.54 -1.50 0.69
N PRO A 186 -9.41 -2.33 1.30
CA PRO A 186 -9.02 -3.41 2.22
C PRO A 186 -8.07 -4.48 1.69
N SER A 187 -8.03 -4.71 0.38
CA SER A 187 -7.15 -5.71 -0.26
C SER A 187 -6.14 -5.07 -1.22
N ALA A 188 -6.06 -3.75 -1.20
CA ALA A 188 -5.22 -2.97 -2.10
C ALA A 188 -3.87 -2.66 -1.44
N PHE A 189 -2.86 -2.46 -2.28
CA PHE A 189 -1.47 -2.26 -1.86
C PHE A 189 -0.89 -0.98 -2.49
N ILE A 190 -0.25 -0.16 -1.67
CA ILE A 190 0.52 1.01 -2.12
C ILE A 190 1.92 0.94 -1.52
N GLU A 191 2.93 0.97 -2.39
CA GLU A 191 4.34 1.09 -2.06
C GLU A 191 4.87 2.41 -2.63
N ALA A 192 5.47 3.22 -1.76
CA ALA A 192 6.15 4.45 -2.18
C ALA A 192 7.37 4.72 -1.30
N ASP A 193 8.50 5.13 -1.87
CA ASP A 193 9.68 5.54 -1.08
C ASP A 193 9.30 6.71 -0.16
N SER A 194 8.87 7.83 -0.74
CA SER A 194 8.41 9.00 0.01
C SER A 194 6.92 9.28 -0.18
N LEU A 195 6.17 9.41 0.92
CA LEU A 195 4.78 9.86 0.91
C LEU A 195 4.64 11.18 1.69
N TYR A 196 4.07 12.19 1.04
CA TYR A 196 3.63 13.43 1.67
C TYR A 196 2.11 13.56 1.56
N ASN A 197 1.42 13.55 2.70
CA ASN A 197 -0.03 13.75 2.77
C ASN A 197 -0.35 15.18 3.21
N ALA A 198 -0.90 15.99 2.31
CA ALA A 198 -1.45 17.33 2.59
C ALA A 198 -2.98 17.36 2.59
N GLY A 199 -3.63 16.29 2.10
CA GLY A 199 -5.07 16.17 1.98
C GLY A 199 -5.66 15.12 2.92
N GLU A 200 -6.67 14.41 2.45
CA GLU A 200 -7.33 13.33 3.16
C GLU A 200 -6.79 11.98 2.67
N LEU A 201 -6.32 11.14 3.59
CA LEU A 201 -5.81 9.80 3.28
C LEU A 201 -6.52 8.77 4.16
N THR A 202 -7.11 7.76 3.54
CA THR A 202 -7.67 6.59 4.24
C THR A 202 -6.98 5.31 3.77
N ASN A 203 -6.43 4.55 4.71
CA ASN A 203 -5.83 3.24 4.47
C ASN A 203 -6.61 2.13 5.17
N ASP A 204 -7.33 1.33 4.39
CA ASP A 204 -7.96 0.09 4.85
C ASP A 204 -7.12 -1.15 4.45
N GLY A 205 -6.21 -1.00 3.50
CA GLY A 205 -5.36 -2.05 2.95
C GLY A 205 -3.96 -2.09 3.56
N THR A 206 -2.95 -2.29 2.71
CA THR A 206 -1.53 -2.21 3.11
C THR A 206 -0.84 -1.05 2.41
N MET A 207 -0.10 -0.27 3.20
CA MET A 207 0.76 0.80 2.76
C MET A 207 2.19 0.54 3.24
N ASP A 208 3.15 0.61 2.32
CA ASP A 208 4.57 0.45 2.61
C ASP A 208 5.34 1.70 2.16
N HIS A 209 5.98 2.36 3.11
CA HIS A 209 6.71 3.59 2.88
C HIS A 209 8.14 3.53 3.42
N VAL A 210 9.06 4.30 2.85
CA VAL A 210 10.34 4.53 3.53
C VAL A 210 10.20 5.75 4.43
N ALA A 211 9.85 6.89 3.85
CA ALA A 211 9.64 8.14 4.56
C ALA A 211 8.20 8.63 4.41
N PHE A 212 7.54 8.92 5.52
CA PHE A 212 6.17 9.40 5.52
C PHE A 212 6.02 10.71 6.30
N THR A 213 5.42 11.71 5.67
CA THR A 213 5.04 12.98 6.32
C THR A 213 3.54 13.22 6.20
N ASN A 214 2.88 13.40 7.33
CA ASN A 214 1.48 13.84 7.41
C ASN A 214 1.37 15.33 7.74
N ALA A 215 0.68 16.07 6.90
CA ALA A 215 0.31 17.48 7.06
C ALA A 215 -1.19 17.73 6.78
N GLY A 216 -1.97 16.66 6.56
CA GLY A 216 -3.42 16.68 6.40
C GLY A 216 -4.09 15.70 7.36
N THR A 217 -5.20 15.11 6.97
CA THR A 217 -5.87 14.07 7.76
C THR A 217 -5.46 12.69 7.25
N TYR A 218 -5.05 11.81 8.15
CA TYR A 218 -4.82 10.40 7.84
C TYR A 218 -5.66 9.53 8.77
N THR A 219 -6.44 8.60 8.19
CA THR A 219 -7.10 7.52 8.92
C THR A 219 -6.56 6.15 8.49
N ASN A 220 -5.96 5.41 9.42
CA ASN A 220 -5.48 4.05 9.22
C ASN A 220 -6.42 3.03 9.87
N HIS A 221 -7.03 2.14 9.09
CA HIS A 221 -7.67 0.91 9.58
C HIS A 221 -6.87 -0.35 9.22
N GLY A 222 -5.95 -0.25 8.25
CA GLY A 222 -5.15 -1.35 7.73
C GLY A 222 -3.74 -1.45 8.34
N LEU A 223 -2.78 -1.89 7.53
CA LEU A 223 -1.36 -1.98 7.88
C LEU A 223 -0.59 -0.85 7.21
N VAL A 224 0.25 -0.17 7.98
CA VAL A 224 1.27 0.77 7.49
C VAL A 224 2.65 0.29 7.94
N LEU A 225 3.54 0.10 6.98
CA LEU A 225 4.96 -0.12 7.19
C LEU A 225 5.71 1.17 6.86
N PHE A 226 6.68 1.54 7.70
CA PHE A 226 7.55 2.69 7.42
C PHE A 226 8.97 2.51 7.94
N ASN A 227 9.93 3.26 7.38
CA ASN A 227 11.19 3.49 8.09
C ASN A 227 11.02 4.67 9.06
N ASP A 228 10.75 5.87 8.55
CA ASP A 228 10.56 7.06 9.38
C ASP A 228 9.23 7.76 9.10
N MET A 229 8.59 8.25 10.16
CA MET A 229 7.32 8.96 10.09
C MET A 229 7.36 10.29 10.83
N ILE A 230 6.76 11.32 10.25
CA ILE A 230 6.50 12.61 10.90
C ILE A 230 5.02 12.96 10.74
N ASN A 231 4.30 13.12 11.85
CA ASN A 231 3.04 13.85 11.88
C ASN A 231 3.34 15.33 12.14
N LEU A 232 3.34 16.14 11.09
CA LEU A 232 3.93 17.49 11.07
C LEU A 232 2.93 18.60 11.38
N ALA A 233 1.82 18.64 10.63
CA ALA A 233 0.84 19.74 10.63
C ALA A 233 -0.60 19.19 10.45
N GLY A 234 -0.81 17.92 10.81
CA GLY A 234 -2.00 17.16 10.45
C GLY A 234 -2.57 16.35 11.61
N VAL A 235 -3.75 15.78 11.37
CA VAL A 235 -4.43 14.89 12.32
C VAL A 235 -4.24 13.45 11.86
N PHE A 236 -3.81 12.58 12.77
CA PHE A 236 -3.62 11.16 12.49
C PHE A 236 -4.52 10.30 13.38
N HIS A 237 -5.33 9.43 12.77
CA HIS A 237 -6.14 8.43 13.45
C HIS A 237 -5.64 7.04 13.10
N ASN A 238 -5.17 6.29 14.10
CA ASN A 238 -4.78 4.91 13.95
C ASN A 238 -5.78 3.97 14.63
N HIS A 239 -6.51 3.19 13.83
CA HIS A 239 -7.35 2.06 14.24
C HIS A 239 -6.72 0.71 13.87
N GLY A 240 -5.72 0.71 12.99
CA GLY A 240 -5.05 -0.49 12.48
C GLY A 240 -3.65 -0.68 13.08
N SER A 241 -2.70 -1.10 12.24
CA SER A 241 -1.32 -1.33 12.65
C SER A 241 -0.35 -0.37 11.97
N LEU A 242 0.52 0.25 12.77
CA LEU A 242 1.67 1.02 12.36
C LEU A 242 2.94 0.28 12.79
N THR A 243 3.78 -0.13 11.85
CA THR A 243 5.07 -0.78 12.13
C THR A 243 6.22 0.00 11.50
N GLY A 244 7.03 0.63 12.34
CA GLY A 244 8.18 1.42 11.95
C GLY A 244 9.51 0.71 12.22
N MET A 245 10.39 0.63 11.23
CA MET A 245 11.78 0.18 11.41
C MET A 245 12.71 1.29 11.93
N GLY A 246 12.29 2.54 11.81
CA GLY A 246 12.98 3.74 12.29
C GLY A 246 12.16 4.48 13.34
N SER A 247 12.23 5.80 13.31
CA SER A 247 11.65 6.66 14.35
C SER A 247 10.35 7.30 13.92
N MET A 248 9.55 7.71 14.90
CA MET A 248 8.32 8.47 14.70
C MET A 248 8.40 9.79 15.45
N THR A 249 8.08 10.88 14.76
CA THR A 249 7.87 12.20 15.37
C THR A 249 6.41 12.60 15.25
N ASN A 250 5.82 13.04 16.36
CA ASN A 250 4.52 13.69 16.41
C ASN A 250 4.70 15.15 16.85
N ALA A 251 4.19 16.08 16.04
CA ALA A 251 4.20 17.51 16.33
C ALA A 251 2.79 18.13 16.44
N GLU A 252 1.75 17.31 16.31
CA GLU A 252 0.34 17.72 16.23
C GLU A 252 -0.56 16.68 16.92
N ASP A 253 -1.84 16.62 16.55
CA ASP A 253 -2.81 15.65 17.04
C ASP A 253 -2.62 14.25 16.44
N PHE A 254 -2.31 13.29 17.31
CA PHE A 254 -2.25 11.87 16.99
C PHE A 254 -3.16 11.08 17.93
N PHE A 255 -4.01 10.23 17.36
CA PHE A 255 -4.92 9.34 18.07
C PHE A 255 -4.61 7.88 17.74
N ASN A 256 -4.05 7.15 18.69
CA ASN A 256 -4.00 5.70 18.64
C ASN A 256 -5.24 5.14 19.35
N HIS A 257 -6.23 4.71 18.58
CA HIS A 257 -7.52 4.22 19.09
C HIS A 257 -7.39 2.83 19.76
N PRO A 258 -8.41 2.32 20.46
CA PRO A 258 -8.32 1.07 21.23
C PRO A 258 -7.82 -0.16 20.47
N ASP A 259 -8.21 -0.31 19.20
CA ASP A 259 -7.75 -1.42 18.34
C ASP A 259 -6.40 -1.12 17.65
N GLY A 260 -5.93 0.13 17.77
CA GLY A 260 -4.72 0.64 17.15
C GLY A 260 -3.44 0.12 17.80
N THR A 261 -2.51 -0.32 16.96
CA THR A 261 -1.15 -0.71 17.37
C THR A 261 -0.10 0.18 16.72
N VAL A 262 0.89 0.59 17.49
CA VAL A 262 2.09 1.26 17.01
C VAL A 262 3.31 0.50 17.53
N THR A 263 4.15 0.02 16.62
CA THR A 263 5.40 -0.66 16.96
C THR A 263 6.54 0.03 16.26
N LEU A 264 7.51 0.54 17.02
CA LEU A 264 8.69 1.21 16.49
C LEU A 264 9.93 0.42 16.90
N ALA A 265 10.86 0.18 15.98
CA ALA A 265 12.14 -0.43 16.31
C ALA A 265 13.10 0.57 16.95
N VAL A 266 12.93 1.87 16.69
CA VAL A 266 13.79 2.94 17.22
C VAL A 266 12.96 3.82 18.16
N SER A 267 12.95 5.13 17.96
CA SER A 267 12.54 6.11 18.95
C SER A 267 11.24 6.79 18.61
N PHE A 268 10.56 7.28 19.65
CA PHE A 268 9.37 8.11 19.55
C PHE A 268 9.63 9.50 20.12
N LEU A 269 9.24 10.54 19.39
CA LEU A 269 9.28 11.94 19.82
C LEU A 269 7.90 12.58 19.72
N ASN A 270 7.36 13.05 20.86
CA ASN A 270 6.20 13.94 20.91
C ASN A 270 6.67 15.35 21.29
N ALA A 271 6.74 16.26 20.33
CA ALA A 271 7.24 17.61 20.56
C ALA A 271 6.67 18.62 19.55
N PRO A 272 6.36 19.86 19.97
CA PRO A 272 5.94 20.92 19.07
C PRO A 272 7.05 21.24 18.06
N LEU A 273 6.66 21.82 16.93
CA LEU A 273 7.63 22.33 15.96
C LEU A 273 8.47 23.45 16.55
N PRO A 274 9.75 23.57 16.16
CA PRO A 274 10.65 24.60 16.66
C PRO A 274 10.36 26.01 16.11
N VAL A 275 9.15 26.27 15.60
CA VAL A 275 8.75 27.53 14.95
C VAL A 275 7.50 28.13 15.62
N PRO A 276 7.56 29.38 16.14
CA PRO A 276 6.39 30.06 16.68
C PRO A 276 5.47 30.63 15.58
N PRO A 277 4.12 30.63 15.76
CA PRO A 277 3.40 29.88 16.78
C PRO A 277 3.44 28.39 16.45
N SER A 278 3.92 27.58 17.40
CA SER A 278 3.89 26.14 17.19
C SER A 278 2.54 25.60 17.65
N PRO A 279 1.90 24.72 16.85
CA PRO A 279 0.82 23.90 17.35
C PRO A 279 1.31 23.02 18.52
N THR A 280 0.37 22.57 19.35
CA THR A 280 0.60 21.65 20.46
C THR A 280 0.74 20.23 19.93
N ALA A 281 1.77 19.52 20.36
CA ALA A 281 1.91 18.10 20.06
C ALA A 281 1.10 17.28 21.07
N ILE A 282 0.00 16.67 20.62
CA ILE A 282 -0.89 15.87 21.45
C ILE A 282 -0.91 14.44 20.94
N PHE A 283 -0.42 13.51 21.76
CA PHE A 283 -0.55 12.09 21.48
C PHE A 283 -1.56 11.46 22.45
N THR A 284 -2.72 11.05 21.94
CA THR A 284 -3.72 10.28 22.67
C THR A 284 -3.52 8.80 22.37
N ASN A 285 -3.16 8.03 23.38
CA ASN A 285 -3.01 6.58 23.26
C ASN A 285 -4.09 5.84 24.06
N ASP A 286 -5.06 5.31 23.34
CA ASP A 286 -6.05 4.36 23.84
C ASP A 286 -5.77 2.93 23.36
N GLY A 287 -4.80 2.73 22.46
CA GLY A 287 -4.37 1.43 21.97
C GLY A 287 -3.03 0.95 22.58
N THR A 288 -2.27 0.19 21.81
CA THR A 288 -0.95 -0.33 22.20
C THR A 288 0.17 0.39 21.46
N VAL A 289 1.17 0.88 22.19
CA VAL A 289 2.40 1.47 21.63
C VAL A 289 3.61 0.76 22.21
N THR A 290 4.48 0.21 21.34
CA THR A 290 5.74 -0.43 21.71
C THR A 290 6.90 0.28 21.02
N ILE A 291 7.92 0.64 21.80
CA ILE A 291 9.08 1.42 21.35
C ILE A 291 10.33 0.62 21.67
N GLY A 292 11.04 0.22 20.62
CA GLY A 292 12.24 -0.61 20.68
C GLY A 292 13.48 0.09 21.22
N ASP A 293 13.46 1.42 21.28
CA ASP A 293 14.56 2.25 21.81
C ASP A 293 13.98 3.28 22.81
N SER A 294 14.05 4.58 22.48
CA SER A 294 13.82 5.67 23.42
C SER A 294 12.51 6.41 23.17
N TRP A 295 11.86 6.83 24.25
CA TRP A 295 10.62 7.61 24.25
C TRP A 295 10.86 9.02 24.80
N TYR A 296 10.43 10.03 24.05
CA TYR A 296 10.56 11.42 24.42
C TYR A 296 9.22 12.15 24.35
N ASN A 297 8.78 12.73 25.47
CA ASN A 297 7.64 13.62 25.51
C ASN A 297 8.04 15.02 25.99
N PHE A 298 7.85 16.01 25.12
CA PHE A 298 8.06 17.43 25.39
C PHE A 298 6.76 18.25 25.40
N ASP A 299 5.60 17.60 25.26
CA ASP A 299 4.28 18.25 25.27
C ASP A 299 3.22 17.33 25.89
N LEU A 300 2.06 17.10 25.28
CA LEU A 300 0.97 16.35 25.89
C LEU A 300 0.90 14.90 25.41
N VAL A 301 0.99 13.96 26.35
CA VAL A 301 0.59 12.56 26.17
C VAL A 301 -0.59 12.27 27.09
N THR A 302 -1.65 11.69 26.53
CA THR A 302 -2.87 11.33 27.25
C THR A 302 -3.41 9.99 26.76
N GLY A 303 -4.47 9.50 27.38
CA GLY A 303 -5.12 8.23 27.03
C GLY A 303 -6.03 7.71 28.13
N ASP A 304 -6.83 6.72 27.81
CA ASP A 304 -7.76 6.07 28.72
C ASP A 304 -7.19 4.78 29.32
N THR A 305 -8.05 3.96 29.95
CA THR A 305 -7.61 2.73 30.61
C THR A 305 -7.15 1.61 29.67
N THR A 306 -7.44 1.72 28.37
CA THR A 306 -7.02 0.78 27.33
C THR A 306 -5.65 1.11 26.75
N GLY A 307 -5.24 2.38 26.85
CA GLY A 307 -3.91 2.85 26.49
C GLY A 307 -2.77 2.11 27.19
N TYR A 308 -1.83 1.59 26.41
CA TYR A 308 -0.62 0.91 26.89
C TYR A 308 0.62 1.39 26.14
N TRP A 309 1.69 1.69 26.88
CA TRP A 309 3.02 2.00 26.37
C TRP A 309 4.05 1.00 26.90
N SER A 310 4.97 0.56 26.04
CA SER A 310 6.21 -0.13 26.42
C SER A 310 7.42 0.53 25.78
N VAL A 311 8.43 0.82 26.60
CA VAL A 311 9.70 1.47 26.19
C VAL A 311 10.86 0.57 26.62
N GLN A 312 11.85 0.37 25.73
CA GLN A 312 12.94 -0.59 25.97
C GLN A 312 14.25 0.04 26.49
N ASP A 313 14.61 1.28 26.10
CA ASP A 313 15.94 1.84 26.41
C ASP A 313 15.96 3.11 27.27
N SER A 314 15.20 4.14 26.93
CA SER A 314 15.16 5.35 27.76
C SER A 314 13.83 6.09 27.66
N SER A 315 13.36 6.64 28.76
CA SER A 315 12.14 7.46 28.79
C SER A 315 12.38 8.85 29.39
N VAL A 316 11.96 9.88 28.64
CA VAL A 316 12.09 11.28 29.02
C VAL A 316 10.74 11.96 28.96
N ASN A 317 10.30 12.51 30.10
CA ASN A 317 9.13 13.39 30.17
C ASN A 317 9.54 14.80 30.60
N ALA A 318 9.45 15.75 29.69
CA ALA A 318 9.53 17.19 29.93
C ALA A 318 8.19 17.91 29.67
N GLY A 319 7.18 17.19 29.19
CA GLY A 319 5.82 17.68 29.00
C GLY A 319 4.84 17.24 30.11
N SER A 320 3.61 16.91 29.72
CA SER A 320 2.56 16.43 30.61
C SER A 320 2.07 15.05 30.19
N MET A 321 2.00 14.14 31.16
CA MET A 321 1.31 12.84 31.04
C MET A 321 0.00 12.91 31.82
N THR A 322 -1.13 12.73 31.14
CA THR A 322 -2.47 12.80 31.74
C THR A 322 -3.34 11.59 31.39
N GLY A 323 -4.57 11.50 31.91
CA GLY A 323 -5.46 10.37 31.62
C GLY A 323 -5.20 9.16 32.52
N THR A 324 -5.51 7.95 32.03
CA THR A 324 -5.55 6.70 32.83
C THR A 324 -4.79 5.52 32.21
N PHE A 325 -3.98 5.81 31.18
CA PHE A 325 -3.19 4.82 30.45
C PHE A 325 -2.11 4.17 31.34
N GLN A 326 -1.59 3.04 30.86
CA GLN A 326 -0.50 2.32 31.47
C GLN A 326 0.82 2.60 30.76
N PHE A 327 1.86 2.91 31.52
CA PHE A 327 3.21 3.15 31.02
C PHE A 327 4.19 2.14 31.61
N CYS A 328 4.76 1.29 30.75
CA CYS A 328 5.84 0.36 31.09
C CYS A 328 7.16 0.91 30.57
N ASP A 329 7.97 1.45 31.48
CA ASP A 329 9.39 1.57 31.22
C ASP A 329 10.08 0.25 31.59
N LEU A 330 10.78 -0.37 30.63
CA LEU A 330 11.48 -1.64 30.82
C LEU A 330 12.98 -1.44 31.07
N THR A 331 13.43 -0.20 31.26
CA THR A 331 14.80 0.08 31.68
C THR A 331 15.09 -0.54 33.05
N PRO A 332 16.21 -1.26 33.21
CA PRO A 332 16.59 -1.84 34.49
C PRO A 332 17.09 -0.76 35.46
N LEU A 333 16.17 -0.01 36.07
CA LEU A 333 16.53 0.95 37.13
C LEU A 333 16.57 0.28 38.50
N GLN A 334 17.72 0.42 39.17
CA GLN A 334 17.98 -0.15 40.51
C GLN A 334 17.28 0.58 41.67
N LEU A 335 16.57 1.70 41.44
CA LEU A 335 16.16 2.58 42.55
C LEU A 335 14.82 3.28 42.29
N GLY A 336 13.74 2.70 42.84
CA GLY A 336 12.55 3.40 43.36
C GLY A 336 11.75 4.34 42.45
N PHE A 337 10.50 3.95 42.16
CA PHE A 337 9.37 4.72 41.59
C PHE A 337 9.43 6.27 41.70
N PRO A 338 8.98 7.05 40.67
CA PRO A 338 8.16 6.68 39.51
C PRO A 338 8.96 6.41 38.21
N VAL A 339 8.26 5.80 37.25
CA VAL A 339 8.75 4.87 36.21
C VAL A 339 8.93 5.60 34.86
N VAL A 340 9.69 6.70 34.91
CA VAL A 340 10.23 7.44 33.77
C VAL A 340 11.67 7.82 34.12
N ASP A 341 12.67 7.50 33.29
CA ASP A 341 14.09 7.68 33.64
C ASP A 341 14.43 9.13 33.96
N TYR A 342 13.92 10.06 33.14
CA TYR A 342 14.10 11.48 33.35
C TYR A 342 12.77 12.23 33.27
N ASN A 343 12.20 12.54 34.43
CA ASN A 343 10.97 13.32 34.54
C ASN A 343 11.24 14.71 35.10
N VAL A 344 11.15 15.73 34.24
CA VAL A 344 11.09 17.16 34.60
C VAL A 344 9.73 17.79 34.32
N GLY A 345 8.85 17.04 33.66
CA GLY A 345 7.45 17.38 33.41
C GLY A 345 6.49 16.93 34.51
N THR A 346 5.20 16.96 34.20
CA THR A 346 4.12 16.50 35.10
C THR A 346 3.61 15.13 34.72
N VAL A 347 3.29 14.30 35.72
CA VAL A 347 2.59 13.03 35.53
C VAL A 347 1.38 13.00 36.44
N ALA A 348 0.19 12.84 35.88
CA ALA A 348 -1.05 12.74 36.65
C ALA A 348 -1.06 11.46 37.51
N PRO A 349 -1.60 11.48 38.74
CA PRO A 349 -1.64 10.32 39.63
C PRO A 349 -2.54 9.18 39.10
N THR A 350 -3.33 9.45 38.07
CA THR A 350 -4.18 8.48 37.38
C THR A 350 -3.44 7.68 36.31
N VAL A 351 -2.25 8.14 35.88
CA VAL A 351 -1.37 7.35 35.00
C VAL A 351 -0.85 6.16 35.80
N ARG A 352 -1.02 4.96 35.23
CA ARG A 352 -0.60 3.72 35.87
C ARG A 352 0.76 3.35 35.35
N PHE A 353 1.67 2.97 36.25
CA PHE A 353 2.95 2.42 35.84
C PHE A 353 2.95 0.92 36.01
N CYS A 354 3.68 0.24 35.14
CA CYS A 354 3.86 -1.20 35.27
C CYS A 354 4.55 -1.49 36.58
N GLN A 355 3.96 -2.38 37.38
CA GLN A 355 4.65 -2.90 38.54
C GLN A 355 5.86 -3.66 38.01
N LEU A 356 7.03 -3.43 38.61
CA LEU A 356 8.19 -4.30 38.45
C LEU A 356 7.72 -5.72 38.74
N MET A 357 7.35 -6.45 37.69
CA MET A 357 7.24 -7.88 37.76
C MET A 357 8.67 -8.32 38.01
N THR A 358 8.95 -8.69 39.25
CA THR A 358 10.19 -9.38 39.63
C THR A 358 10.17 -10.77 39.01
N PHE A 359 10.23 -10.85 37.68
CA PHE A 359 10.56 -12.07 36.98
C PHE A 359 12.07 -12.17 36.92
N VAL A 360 12.68 -12.67 37.99
CA VAL A 360 13.89 -13.48 37.82
C VAL A 360 13.40 -14.84 37.32
N GLY A 361 13.12 -14.87 36.03
CA GLY A 361 12.53 -16.00 35.35
C GLY A 361 12.43 -15.63 33.89
N VAL A 362 13.54 -15.80 33.17
CA VAL A 362 13.45 -16.02 31.73
C VAL A 362 12.44 -17.16 31.59
N ALA A 363 11.28 -16.88 31.02
CA ALA A 363 10.45 -17.95 30.50
C ALA A 363 11.34 -18.66 29.48
N GLU A 364 11.89 -19.81 29.86
CA GLU A 364 12.65 -20.65 28.96
C GLU A 364 11.71 -20.92 27.79
N LYS A 365 12.01 -20.30 26.63
CA LYS A 365 11.22 -20.50 25.42
C LYS A 365 11.15 -22.00 25.21
N ASP A 366 9.94 -22.58 25.27
CA ASP A 366 9.74 -24.03 25.19
C ASP A 366 10.58 -24.59 24.03
N ILE A 367 11.67 -25.27 24.38
CA ILE A 367 12.58 -25.84 23.40
C ILE A 367 11.97 -27.14 22.87
N LEU A 368 12.23 -27.45 21.61
CA LEU A 368 11.83 -28.75 21.05
C LEU A 368 12.62 -29.86 21.73
N HIS A 369 11.95 -30.68 22.51
CA HIS A 369 12.56 -31.89 23.06
C HIS A 369 12.46 -33.02 22.05
N VAL A 370 13.60 -33.62 21.73
CA VAL A 370 13.73 -34.65 20.70
C VAL A 370 14.31 -35.91 21.33
N PHE A 371 13.60 -37.03 21.21
CA PHE A 371 14.00 -38.30 21.80
C PHE A 371 13.59 -39.51 20.93
N PRO A 372 14.44 -40.54 20.81
CA PRO A 372 15.84 -40.54 21.23
C PRO A 372 16.67 -39.59 20.35
N ASN A 373 17.73 -39.00 20.91
CA ASN A 373 18.73 -38.25 20.16
C ASN A 373 20.10 -38.50 20.81
N PRO A 374 21.01 -39.27 20.19
CA PRO A 374 20.94 -39.78 18.82
C PRO A 374 19.83 -40.82 18.56
N ALA A 375 19.32 -40.87 17.32
CA ALA A 375 18.27 -41.78 16.86
C ALA A 375 18.81 -42.74 15.79
N THR A 376 18.32 -43.99 15.78
CA THR A 376 18.44 -44.87 14.61
C THR A 376 17.31 -44.54 13.65
N ASP A 377 16.15 -45.18 13.72
CA ASP A 377 15.15 -45.07 12.64
C ASP A 377 14.04 -44.06 12.92
N LEU A 378 13.68 -43.86 14.19
CA LEU A 378 12.56 -42.98 14.55
C LEU A 378 13.00 -41.95 15.58
N VAL A 379 12.45 -40.75 15.44
CA VAL A 379 12.61 -39.68 16.43
C VAL A 379 11.25 -39.12 16.83
N THR A 380 11.04 -38.91 18.13
CA THR A 380 9.84 -38.26 18.65
C THR A 380 10.18 -36.85 19.11
N VAL A 381 9.42 -35.89 18.60
CA VAL A 381 9.51 -34.48 18.94
C VAL A 381 8.34 -34.14 19.84
N GLN A 382 8.62 -33.68 21.06
CA GLN A 382 7.61 -33.05 21.90
C GLN A 382 7.45 -31.60 21.45
N LEU A 383 6.22 -31.25 21.09
CA LEU A 383 5.89 -29.96 20.50
C LEU A 383 5.50 -28.98 21.62
N PRO A 384 5.90 -27.69 21.51
CA PRO A 384 5.38 -26.65 22.37
C PRO A 384 3.86 -26.51 22.18
N THR A 385 3.16 -26.00 23.19
CA THR A 385 1.72 -25.73 23.08
C THR A 385 1.53 -24.55 22.12
N VAL A 386 1.15 -24.85 20.88
CA VAL A 386 0.96 -23.85 19.82
C VAL A 386 -0.46 -23.94 19.26
N SER A 387 -1.10 -22.78 19.07
CA SER A 387 -2.37 -22.65 18.35
C SER A 387 -2.11 -22.62 16.84
N GLY A 388 -3.06 -23.15 16.06
CA GLY A 388 -3.01 -23.11 14.60
C GLY A 388 -2.26 -24.27 13.95
N THR A 389 -1.92 -24.10 12.67
CA THR A 389 -1.26 -25.13 11.85
C THR A 389 0.25 -25.01 12.01
N SER A 390 0.93 -26.15 12.22
CA SER A 390 2.40 -26.17 12.29
C SER A 390 3.01 -27.05 11.20
N THR A 391 4.19 -26.65 10.72
CA THR A 391 4.98 -27.40 9.74
C THR A 391 6.33 -27.78 10.32
N VAL A 392 6.68 -29.06 10.23
CA VAL A 392 8.00 -29.57 10.64
C VAL A 392 8.86 -29.86 9.43
N ILE A 393 10.08 -29.33 9.41
CA ILE A 393 11.05 -29.46 8.33
C ILE A 393 12.35 -30.02 8.90
N ILE A 394 12.98 -30.98 8.19
CA ILE A 394 14.33 -31.45 8.52
C ILE A 394 15.26 -31.15 7.35
N THR A 395 16.38 -30.50 7.65
CA THR A 395 17.45 -30.18 6.70
C THR A 395 18.76 -30.84 7.11
N ASP A 396 19.61 -31.19 6.14
CA ASP A 396 20.99 -31.57 6.42
C ASP A 396 21.85 -30.34 6.79
N VAL A 397 23.12 -30.58 7.14
CA VAL A 397 24.09 -29.51 7.50
C VAL A 397 24.39 -28.52 6.37
N THR A 398 24.02 -28.83 5.12
CA THR A 398 24.17 -27.93 3.97
C THR A 398 22.93 -27.05 3.76
N GLY A 399 21.87 -27.24 4.57
CA GLY A 399 20.59 -26.54 4.45
C GLY A 399 19.63 -27.18 3.44
N LYS A 400 20.00 -28.33 2.84
CA LYS A 400 19.11 -29.05 1.92
C LYS A 400 18.03 -29.77 2.72
N GLN A 401 16.77 -29.56 2.35
CA GLN A 401 15.64 -30.25 2.93
C GLN A 401 15.68 -31.75 2.58
N VAL A 402 15.63 -32.61 3.60
CA VAL A 402 15.73 -34.06 3.45
C VAL A 402 14.45 -34.83 3.77
N ILE A 403 13.52 -34.21 4.51
CA ILE A 403 12.18 -34.76 4.79
C ILE A 403 11.11 -33.73 4.45
N VAL A 404 10.00 -34.21 3.87
CA VAL A 404 8.84 -33.41 3.42
C VAL A 404 8.06 -32.87 4.64
N PRO A 405 7.48 -31.67 4.56
CA PRO A 405 6.85 -31.05 5.72
C PRO A 405 5.69 -31.87 6.26
N ALA A 406 5.73 -32.23 7.54
CA ALA A 406 4.57 -32.78 8.23
C ALA A 406 3.70 -31.61 8.71
N VAL A 407 2.45 -31.56 8.23
CA VAL A 407 1.46 -30.56 8.62
C VAL A 407 0.62 -31.12 9.76
N ARG A 408 0.48 -30.37 10.86
CA ARG A 408 -0.35 -30.76 12.02
C ARG A 408 -1.35 -29.68 12.40
N THR A 409 -2.54 -30.13 12.82
CA THR A 409 -3.59 -29.35 13.49
C THR A 409 -3.52 -29.54 15.01
N SER A 410 -4.12 -28.61 15.76
CA SER A 410 -3.96 -28.47 17.23
C SER A 410 -4.33 -29.74 18.03
N GLY A 411 -3.64 -29.95 19.17
CA GLY A 411 -4.00 -30.96 20.19
C GLY A 411 -3.12 -32.21 20.31
N SER A 412 -2.02 -32.32 19.55
CA SER A 412 -1.03 -33.41 19.72
C SER A 412 0.27 -32.89 20.33
N GLU A 413 0.62 -33.35 21.53
CA GLU A 413 1.85 -32.95 22.24
C GLU A 413 3.13 -33.58 21.67
N ARG A 414 3.00 -34.60 20.81
CA ARG A 414 4.14 -35.37 20.26
C ARG A 414 3.97 -35.70 18.78
N LEU A 415 5.08 -35.62 18.04
CA LEU A 415 5.20 -36.01 16.64
C LEU A 415 6.33 -37.02 16.47
N THR A 416 6.05 -38.18 15.88
CA THR A 416 7.09 -39.15 15.50
C THR A 416 7.45 -38.97 14.03
N ILE A 417 8.75 -38.92 13.74
CA ILE A 417 9.33 -38.72 12.42
C ILE A 417 10.23 -39.91 12.09
N ASP A 418 10.09 -40.42 10.88
CA ASP A 418 10.90 -41.52 10.35
C ASP A 418 12.17 -40.97 9.66
N LEU A 419 13.32 -41.39 10.17
CA LEU A 419 14.66 -41.07 9.69
C LEU A 419 15.31 -42.27 8.96
N GLY A 420 14.60 -43.39 8.78
CA GLY A 420 15.14 -44.64 8.23
C GLY A 420 15.78 -44.51 6.85
N GLY A 421 15.30 -43.57 6.03
CA GLY A 421 15.85 -43.28 4.70
C GLY A 421 17.04 -42.31 4.66
N LEU A 422 17.46 -41.76 5.81
CA LEU A 422 18.53 -40.79 5.91
C LEU A 422 19.88 -41.45 6.21
N VAL A 423 20.96 -40.88 5.67
CA VAL A 423 22.34 -41.29 6.00
C VAL A 423 22.70 -40.91 7.44
N GLN A 424 23.66 -41.61 8.04
CA GLN A 424 24.19 -41.23 9.36
C GLN A 424 24.76 -39.82 9.32
N GLY A 425 24.42 -38.99 10.30
CA GLY A 425 24.84 -37.58 10.32
C GLY A 425 23.98 -36.68 11.20
N THR A 426 24.31 -35.39 11.17
CA THR A 426 23.62 -34.35 11.93
C THR A 426 22.60 -33.64 11.04
N TYR A 427 21.41 -33.40 11.59
CA TYR A 427 20.30 -32.74 10.92
C TYR A 427 19.77 -31.60 11.78
N LEU A 428 19.25 -30.57 11.13
CA LEU A 428 18.52 -29.49 11.79
C LEU A 428 17.03 -29.74 11.62
N LEU A 429 16.30 -29.78 12.73
CA LEU A 429 14.86 -29.86 12.77
C LEU A 429 14.28 -28.50 13.10
N GLU A 430 13.35 -28.04 12.28
CA GLU A 430 12.66 -26.76 12.43
C GLU A 430 11.14 -26.97 12.50
N LEU A 431 10.51 -26.39 13.53
CA LEU A 431 9.05 -26.26 13.63
C LEU A 431 8.68 -24.81 13.29
N ARG A 432 7.82 -24.62 12.29
CA ARG A 432 7.24 -23.33 11.91
C ARG A 432 5.78 -23.26 12.32
N THR A 433 5.40 -22.16 12.95
CA THR A 433 3.99 -21.81 13.25
C THR A 433 3.65 -20.46 12.62
N GLU A 434 2.41 -19.98 12.79
CA GLU A 434 1.89 -18.72 12.21
C GLU A 434 2.60 -17.44 12.72
N GLY A 435 3.58 -17.55 13.62
CA GLY A 435 4.40 -16.42 14.07
C GLY A 435 5.74 -16.79 14.69
N GLU A 436 6.01 -18.08 14.94
CA GLU A 436 7.19 -18.53 15.67
C GLU A 436 7.98 -19.61 14.91
N ARG A 437 9.29 -19.68 15.21
CA ARG A 437 10.18 -20.74 14.72
C ARG A 437 10.94 -21.35 15.88
N TYR A 438 10.88 -22.68 15.98
CA TYR A 438 11.65 -23.46 16.95
C TYR A 438 12.64 -24.35 16.21
N ARG A 439 13.86 -24.49 16.76
CA ARG A 439 14.94 -25.25 16.13
C ARG A 439 15.62 -26.16 17.12
N THR A 440 16.04 -27.33 16.66
CA THR A 440 16.83 -28.28 17.45
C THR A 440 17.66 -29.17 16.54
N VAL A 441 18.71 -29.77 17.08
CA VAL A 441 19.62 -30.64 16.34
C VAL A 441 19.24 -32.10 16.58
N VAL A 442 19.22 -32.90 15.52
CA VAL A 442 18.97 -34.34 15.57
C VAL A 442 20.19 -35.08 15.00
N VAL A 443 20.66 -36.10 15.69
CA VAL A 443 21.79 -36.93 15.27
C VAL A 443 21.26 -38.31 14.87
N LYS A 444 21.44 -38.68 13.59
CA LYS A 444 21.15 -40.01 13.05
C LYS A 444 22.39 -40.90 13.19
N GLN A 445 22.22 -42.05 13.84
CA GLN A 445 23.22 -43.12 13.96
C GLN A 445 22.90 -44.32 13.10
#